data_AF-A0AAE1FFJ4-F1
#
_entry.id   AF-A0AAE1FFJ4-F1
#
_cell.length_a   1.000
_cell.length_b   1.000
_cell.length_c   1.000
_cell.angle_alpha   90.00
_cell.angle_beta   90.00
_cell.angle_gamma   90.00
#
_symmetry.space_group_name_H-M   'P 1'
#
loop_
_entity.id
_entity.type
_entity.pdbx_description
1 polymer ?
#
loop_
_entity_poly.entity_id
_entity_poly.type
_entity_poly.pdbx_seq_one_letter_code
_entity_poly.pdbx_strand_id
1 'polypeptide(L)'
;MAAPAPLRQRRPRRFRERKDVLHDLDDGELIKRYRLDRAGIIFVTDLVRGPLTNPTGRNQALTPEMKIIVLLRYLATGKMQLCSMDDLGPSQQTVSRVITETLMALSSNAILTQFITFPITPHETQRKIVDFQQIAGFPGVIGAIDGTHVRISAPNEFEGEYVNRKG
;
A
#
# COMPACT_ATOMS: atom_id res chain seq x y z
N MET A 1 -43.12 22.31 33.82
CA MET A 1 -42.64 22.58 32.45
C MET A 1 -41.17 22.21 32.37
N ALA A 2 -40.81 21.16 31.63
CA ALA A 2 -39.41 20.77 31.44
C ALA A 2 -38.77 21.65 30.33
N ALA A 3 -37.59 22.20 30.60
CA ALA A 3 -36.85 23.01 29.63
C ALA A 3 -36.39 22.15 28.44
N PRO A 4 -36.46 22.64 27.19
CA PRO A 4 -36.01 21.88 26.02
C PRO A 4 -34.50 21.64 26.10
N ALA A 5 -34.08 20.40 25.82
CA ALA A 5 -32.68 20.02 25.78
C ALA A 5 -31.92 20.90 24.77
N PRO A 6 -30.70 21.37 25.10
CA PRO A 6 -29.95 22.23 24.19
C PRO A 6 -29.66 21.48 22.89
N LEU A 7 -30.01 22.11 21.76
CA LEU A 7 -29.70 21.59 20.43
C LEU A 7 -28.19 21.36 20.34
N ARG A 8 -27.78 20.11 20.13
CA ARG A 8 -26.38 19.70 19.99
C ARG A 8 -25.80 20.41 18.76
N GLN A 9 -25.17 21.57 18.96
CA GLN A 9 -24.48 22.28 17.90
C GLN A 9 -23.37 21.39 17.37
N ARG A 10 -23.53 20.96 16.12
CA ARG A 10 -22.54 20.13 15.43
C ARG A 10 -21.28 20.98 15.28
N ARG A 11 -20.17 20.56 15.91
CA ARG A 11 -18.87 21.22 15.73
C ARG A 11 -18.62 21.40 14.23
N PRO A 12 -18.28 22.62 13.77
CA PRO A 12 -18.01 22.88 12.37
C PRO A 12 -16.84 22.01 11.91
N ARG A 13 -16.95 21.41 10.72
CA ARG A 13 -15.87 20.60 10.15
C ARG A 13 -14.68 21.52 9.87
N ARG A 14 -13.53 21.23 10.48
CA ARG A 14 -12.25 21.85 10.16
C ARG A 14 -11.50 20.96 9.20
N PHE A 15 -11.16 21.49 8.04
CA PHE A 15 -10.29 20.83 7.07
C PHE A 15 -8.88 21.37 7.25
N ARG A 16 -7.89 20.47 7.36
CA ARG A 16 -6.46 20.86 7.33
C ARG A 16 -6.04 21.10 5.88
N GLU A 17 -5.08 21.98 5.69
CA GLU A 17 -4.42 22.17 4.40
C GLU A 17 -3.72 20.88 3.96
N ARG A 18 -3.79 20.60 2.66
CA ARG A 18 -3.25 19.39 2.04
C ARG A 18 -2.00 19.77 1.28
N LYS A 19 -0.90 19.03 1.49
CA LYS A 19 0.35 19.25 0.77
C LYS A 19 0.28 18.62 -0.62
N ASP A 20 0.80 19.32 -1.62
CA ASP A 20 0.99 18.77 -2.96
C ASP A 20 2.37 18.12 -3.04
N VAL A 21 2.46 16.90 -2.50
CA VAL A 21 3.71 16.13 -2.41
C VAL A 21 4.34 15.91 -3.79
N LEU A 22 3.53 15.80 -4.84
CA LEU A 22 4.06 15.68 -6.18
C LEU A 22 4.73 17.00 -6.55
N HIS A 23 4.08 18.15 -6.45
CA HIS A 23 4.74 19.40 -6.81
C HIS A 23 5.95 19.74 -5.91
N ASP A 24 5.86 19.43 -4.62
CA ASP A 24 6.79 19.93 -3.60
C ASP A 24 8.09 19.13 -3.45
N LEU A 25 8.13 17.87 -3.90
CA LEU A 25 9.28 16.97 -3.70
C LEU A 25 9.94 16.56 -5.03
N ASP A 26 11.26 16.37 -5.01
CA ASP A 26 11.99 15.75 -6.12
C ASP A 26 11.85 14.21 -6.12
N ASP A 27 12.24 13.57 -7.23
CA ASP A 27 12.11 12.11 -7.37
C ASP A 27 12.95 11.32 -6.35
N GLY A 28 14.10 11.83 -5.93
CA GLY A 28 14.93 11.19 -4.91
C GLY A 28 14.24 11.18 -3.54
N GLU A 29 13.61 12.29 -3.17
CA GLU A 29 12.78 12.41 -1.97
C GLU A 29 11.52 11.55 -2.06
N LEU A 30 10.88 11.50 -3.24
CA LEU A 30 9.71 10.65 -3.48
C LEU A 30 10.06 9.17 -3.30
N ILE A 31 11.14 8.69 -3.92
CA ILE A 31 11.62 7.31 -3.75
C ILE A 31 11.92 7.01 -2.28
N LYS A 32 12.60 7.93 -1.58
CA LYS A 32 12.95 7.74 -0.17
C LYS A 32 11.74 7.65 0.75
N ARG A 33 10.69 8.43 0.48
CA ARG A 33 9.52 8.59 1.37
C ARG A 33 8.31 7.74 0.98
N TYR A 34 8.19 7.36 -0.29
CA TYR A 34 7.04 6.70 -0.90
C TYR A 34 7.41 5.46 -1.75
N ARG A 35 8.71 5.15 -1.90
CA ARG A 35 9.27 4.00 -2.64
C ARG A 35 9.07 4.01 -4.15
N LEU A 36 8.48 5.06 -4.69
CA LEU A 36 8.29 5.30 -6.12
C LEU A 36 8.71 6.72 -6.47
N ASP A 37 9.19 6.90 -7.69
CA ASP A 37 9.37 8.21 -8.30
C ASP A 37 8.02 8.80 -8.76
N ARG A 38 8.04 10.03 -9.25
CA ARG A 38 6.84 10.69 -9.75
C ARG A 38 6.15 9.90 -10.87
N ALA A 39 6.93 9.38 -11.82
CA ALA A 39 6.41 8.62 -12.94
C ALA A 39 5.67 7.36 -12.47
N GLY A 40 6.25 6.62 -11.53
CA GLY A 40 5.63 5.46 -10.90
C GLY A 40 4.36 5.81 -10.12
N ILE A 41 4.36 6.91 -9.36
CA ILE A 41 3.16 7.37 -8.65
C ILE A 41 2.02 7.70 -9.62
N ILE A 42 2.33 8.40 -10.72
CA ILE A 42 1.34 8.74 -11.75
C ILE A 42 0.81 7.48 -12.43
N PHE A 43 1.71 6.56 -12.81
CA PHE A 43 1.34 5.27 -13.42
C PHE A 43 0.36 4.48 -12.54
N VAL A 44 0.68 4.30 -11.25
CA VAL A 44 -0.19 3.59 -10.32
C VAL A 44 -1.51 4.34 -10.14
N THR A 45 -1.48 5.68 -10.11
CA THR A 45 -2.70 6.49 -10.02
C THR A 45 -3.61 6.28 -11.23
N ASP A 46 -3.07 6.28 -12.44
CA ASP A 46 -3.84 6.11 -13.66
C ASP A 46 -4.46 4.72 -13.77
N LEU A 47 -3.75 3.69 -13.30
CA LEU A 47 -4.24 2.31 -13.25
C LEU A 47 -5.55 2.16 -12.45
N VAL A 48 -5.72 2.94 -11.39
CA VAL A 48 -6.90 2.89 -10.50
C VAL A 48 -7.71 4.19 -10.49
N ARG A 49 -7.47 5.10 -11.44
CA ARG A 49 -8.12 6.41 -11.48
C ARG A 49 -9.64 6.31 -11.55
N GLY A 50 -10.15 5.41 -12.39
CA GLY A 50 -11.58 5.13 -12.53
C GLY A 50 -12.27 4.83 -11.18
N PRO A 51 -11.93 3.72 -10.50
CA PRO A 51 -12.56 3.35 -9.24
C PRO A 51 -12.32 4.34 -8.09
N LEU A 52 -11.24 5.14 -8.13
CA LEU A 52 -10.92 6.10 -7.08
C LEU A 52 -11.49 7.51 -7.30
N THR A 53 -12.04 7.78 -8.48
CA THR A 53 -12.66 9.07 -8.77
C THR A 53 -13.96 9.21 -8.00
N ASN A 54 -14.07 10.27 -7.20
CA ASN A 54 -15.30 10.49 -6.44
C ASN A 54 -16.41 10.99 -7.38
N PRO A 55 -17.63 10.45 -7.27
CA PRO A 55 -18.75 10.85 -8.13
C PRO A 55 -19.26 12.27 -7.84
N THR A 56 -18.86 12.87 -6.70
CA THR A 56 -19.21 14.25 -6.36
C THR A 56 -18.01 14.99 -5.78
N GLY A 57 -17.85 16.26 -6.11
CA GLY A 57 -16.85 17.16 -5.50
C GLY A 57 -17.23 17.69 -4.12
N ARG A 58 -18.28 17.16 -3.49
CA ARG A 58 -18.78 17.64 -2.20
C ARG A 58 -17.78 17.34 -1.08
N ASN A 59 -17.70 18.23 -0.09
CA ASN A 59 -16.92 18.06 1.15
C ASN A 59 -15.38 17.96 0.96
N GLN A 60 -14.80 18.64 -0.04
CA GLN A 60 -13.37 18.54 -0.36
C GLN A 60 -12.93 17.08 -0.50
N ALA A 61 -13.53 16.34 -1.43
CA ALA A 61 -13.13 14.95 -1.65
C ALA A 61 -11.63 14.85 -1.99
N LEU A 62 -10.98 13.73 -1.62
CA LEU A 62 -9.56 13.51 -1.95
C LEU A 62 -9.44 13.13 -3.42
N THR A 63 -8.49 13.74 -4.13
CA THR A 63 -8.17 13.36 -5.51
C THR A 63 -7.58 11.94 -5.55
N PRO A 64 -7.66 11.24 -6.70
CA PRO A 64 -7.01 9.94 -6.87
C PRO A 64 -5.53 9.97 -6.51
N GLU A 65 -4.80 11.01 -6.92
CA GLU A 65 -3.38 11.22 -6.62
C GLU A 65 -3.14 11.23 -5.11
N MET A 66 -3.94 11.99 -4.37
CA MET A 66 -3.80 12.10 -2.92
C MET A 66 -4.15 10.78 -2.22
N LYS A 67 -5.12 10.02 -2.75
CA LYS A 67 -5.44 8.67 -2.22
C LYS A 67 -4.24 7.73 -2.37
N ILE A 68 -3.57 7.77 -3.51
CA ILE A 68 -2.37 6.97 -3.79
C ILE A 68 -1.19 7.39 -2.92
N ILE A 69 -0.93 8.70 -2.78
CA ILE A 69 0.13 9.24 -1.92
C ILE A 69 -0.08 8.79 -0.46
N VAL A 70 -1.32 8.82 0.03
CA VAL A 70 -1.66 8.32 1.38
C VAL A 70 -1.38 6.83 1.52
N LEU A 71 -1.78 6.01 0.54
CA LEU A 71 -1.52 4.58 0.54
C LEU A 71 0.00 4.29 0.52
N LEU A 72 0.73 4.91 -0.41
CA LEU A 72 2.17 4.68 -0.56
C LEU A 72 2.93 5.12 0.70
N ARG A 73 2.52 6.23 1.33
CA ARG A 73 3.11 6.64 2.62
C ARG A 73 2.92 5.57 3.70
N TYR A 74 1.72 5.00 3.76
CA TYR A 74 1.40 3.93 4.71
C TYR A 74 2.25 2.67 4.45
N LEU A 75 2.31 2.20 3.21
CA LEU A 75 3.10 1.02 2.83
C LEU A 75 4.61 1.23 3.02
N ALA A 76 5.13 2.41 2.66
CA ALA A 76 6.57 2.72 2.73
C ALA A 76 7.10 2.82 4.16
N THR A 77 6.25 3.24 5.11
CA THR A 77 6.66 3.45 6.50
C THR A 77 6.41 2.22 7.37
N GLY A 78 5.45 1.35 7.02
CA GLY A 78 5.02 0.24 7.88
C GLY A 78 4.47 0.71 9.25
N LYS A 79 4.17 2.01 9.40
CA LYS A 79 3.78 2.65 10.67
C LYS A 79 2.26 2.79 10.78
N MET A 80 1.80 3.08 11.99
CA MET A 80 0.41 3.40 12.29
C MET A 80 -0.10 4.60 11.48
N GLN A 81 -1.35 4.53 11.05
CA GLN A 81 -2.04 5.52 10.20
C GLN A 81 -1.99 6.97 10.73
N LEU A 82 -1.73 7.17 12.03
CA LEU A 82 -1.58 8.50 12.63
C LEU A 82 -0.43 9.31 12.04
N CYS A 83 0.71 8.69 11.69
CA CYS A 83 1.83 9.43 11.11
C CYS A 83 1.47 10.04 9.75
N SER A 84 0.70 9.32 8.92
CA SER A 84 0.25 9.82 7.61
C SER A 84 -0.72 11.01 7.73
N MET A 85 -1.47 11.13 8.82
CA MET A 85 -2.36 12.28 9.07
C MET A 85 -1.57 13.57 9.26
N ASP A 86 -0.50 13.53 10.06
CA ASP A 86 0.29 14.73 10.37
C ASP A 86 1.13 15.16 9.17
N ASP A 87 1.58 14.20 8.36
CA ASP A 87 2.36 14.49 7.15
C ASP A 87 1.51 15.11 6.03
N LEU A 88 0.27 14.63 5.84
CA LEU A 88 -0.53 14.89 4.63
C LEU A 88 -1.81 15.72 4.86
N GLY A 89 -2.32 15.77 6.09
CA GLY A 89 -3.51 16.56 6.46
C GLY A 89 -4.84 15.81 6.69
N PRO A 90 -5.18 14.68 6.03
CA PRO A 90 -6.46 13.99 6.26
C PRO A 90 -6.59 13.37 7.65
N SER A 91 -7.81 13.30 8.20
CA SER A 91 -8.05 12.61 9.48
C SER A 91 -7.80 11.10 9.38
N GLN A 92 -7.50 10.46 10.52
CA GLN A 92 -7.24 9.02 10.56
C GLN A 92 -8.39 8.17 9.96
N GLN A 93 -9.65 8.55 10.17
CA GLN A 93 -10.78 7.82 9.59
C GLN A 93 -10.78 7.91 8.06
N THR A 94 -10.40 9.06 7.53
CA THR A 94 -10.24 9.24 6.08
C THR A 94 -9.06 8.41 5.56
N VAL A 95 -7.91 8.44 6.24
CA VAL A 95 -6.73 7.61 5.89
C VAL A 95 -7.09 6.13 5.83
N SER A 96 -7.78 5.61 6.85
CA SER A 96 -8.20 4.21 6.90
C SER A 96 -9.10 3.84 5.73
N ARG A 97 -10.15 4.64 5.46
CA ARG A 97 -11.05 4.41 4.33
C ARG A 97 -10.32 4.43 2.98
N VAL A 98 -9.43 5.41 2.80
CA VAL A 98 -8.63 5.55 1.58
C VAL A 98 -7.72 4.35 1.38
N ILE A 99 -7.03 3.87 2.42
CA ILE A 99 -6.16 2.69 2.32
C ILE A 99 -6.98 1.50 1.84
N THR A 100 -8.11 1.21 2.48
CA THR A 100 -8.96 0.07 2.10
C THR A 100 -9.50 0.21 0.67
N GLU A 101 -10.02 1.39 0.30
CA GLU A 101 -10.53 1.67 -1.05
C GLU A 101 -9.46 1.47 -2.12
N THR A 102 -8.26 2.02 -1.89
CA THR A 102 -7.14 1.99 -2.83
C THR A 102 -6.57 0.59 -2.96
N LEU A 103 -6.44 -0.16 -1.85
CA LEU A 103 -6.02 -1.56 -1.88
C LEU A 103 -7.04 -2.45 -2.59
N MET A 104 -8.35 -2.25 -2.38
CA MET A 104 -9.36 -3.02 -3.10
C MET A 104 -9.32 -2.75 -4.61
N ALA A 105 -9.09 -1.50 -5.02
CA ALA A 105 -8.94 -1.15 -6.43
C ALA A 105 -7.72 -1.84 -7.05
N LEU A 106 -6.55 -1.74 -6.41
CA LEU A 106 -5.30 -2.36 -6.88
C LEU A 106 -5.37 -3.89 -6.89
N SER A 107 -6.07 -4.48 -5.92
CA SER A 107 -6.27 -5.93 -5.83
C SER A 107 -7.41 -6.45 -6.71
N SER A 108 -7.94 -5.62 -7.62
CA SER A 108 -8.92 -6.10 -8.59
C SER A 108 -8.29 -7.15 -9.51
N ASN A 109 -9.05 -8.19 -9.84
CA ASN A 109 -8.56 -9.27 -10.73
C ASN A 109 -8.03 -8.72 -12.06
N ALA A 110 -8.64 -7.67 -12.59
CA ALA A 110 -8.21 -7.04 -13.85
C ALA A 110 -6.80 -6.47 -13.77
N ILE A 111 -6.37 -5.99 -12.59
CA ILE A 111 -5.02 -5.48 -12.36
C ILE A 111 -4.09 -6.61 -11.97
N LEU A 112 -4.46 -7.43 -10.98
CA LEU A 112 -3.58 -8.48 -10.45
C LEU A 112 -3.08 -9.43 -11.54
N THR A 113 -3.93 -9.85 -12.47
CA THR A 113 -3.54 -10.79 -13.53
C THR A 113 -2.61 -10.18 -14.58
N GLN A 114 -2.49 -8.85 -14.66
CA GLN A 114 -1.52 -8.19 -15.54
C GLN A 114 -0.09 -8.26 -14.98
N PHE A 115 0.06 -8.32 -13.65
CA PHE A 115 1.37 -8.24 -12.98
C PHE A 115 1.78 -9.52 -12.25
N ILE A 116 0.82 -10.34 -11.83
CA ILE A 116 1.05 -11.54 -11.04
C ILE A 116 0.49 -12.75 -11.78
N THR A 117 1.36 -13.68 -12.14
CA THR A 117 1.00 -14.96 -12.73
C THR A 117 1.52 -16.08 -11.85
N PHE A 118 0.64 -16.94 -11.37
CA PHE A 118 0.99 -18.17 -10.68
C PHE A 118 0.97 -19.35 -11.66
N PRO A 119 1.83 -20.37 -11.49
CA PRO A 119 1.69 -21.61 -12.21
C PRO A 119 0.39 -22.31 -11.77
N ILE A 120 -0.53 -22.53 -12.71
CA ILE A 120 -1.85 -23.11 -12.42
C ILE A 120 -1.88 -24.58 -12.84
N THR A 121 -1.12 -24.95 -13.87
CA THR A 121 -1.09 -26.33 -14.36
C THR A 121 0.00 -27.15 -13.65
N PRO A 122 -0.21 -28.47 -13.44
CA PRO A 122 0.83 -29.34 -12.89
C PRO A 122 2.15 -29.30 -13.68
N HIS A 123 2.06 -29.15 -15.00
CA HIS A 123 3.23 -29.04 -15.87
C HIS A 123 4.01 -27.73 -15.63
N GLU A 124 3.33 -26.59 -15.55
CA GLU A 124 3.98 -25.31 -15.23
C GLU A 124 4.61 -25.31 -13.84
N THR A 125 3.89 -25.86 -12.86
CA THR A 125 4.38 -25.99 -11.48
C THR A 125 5.64 -26.83 -11.44
N GLN A 126 5.65 -27.99 -12.12
CA GLN A 126 6.83 -28.85 -12.17
C GLN A 126 8.02 -28.15 -12.84
N ARG A 127 7.79 -27.40 -13.92
CA ARG A 127 8.85 -26.59 -14.55
C ARG A 127 9.42 -25.57 -13.57
N LYS A 128 8.57 -24.81 -12.87
CA LYS A 128 9.03 -23.82 -11.88
C LYS A 128 9.83 -24.46 -10.75
N ILE A 129 9.42 -25.63 -10.25
CA ILE A 129 10.19 -26.37 -9.24
C ILE A 129 11.58 -26.71 -9.74
N VAL A 130 11.69 -27.24 -10.97
CA VAL A 130 12.98 -27.57 -11.57
C VAL A 130 13.84 -26.32 -11.77
N ASP A 131 13.27 -25.24 -12.31
CA ASP A 131 13.96 -23.97 -12.55
C ASP A 131 14.54 -23.40 -11.24
N PHE A 132 13.76 -23.38 -10.16
CA PHE A 132 14.24 -22.89 -8.86
C PHE A 132 15.27 -23.82 -8.21
N GLN A 133 15.09 -25.14 -8.34
CA GLN A 133 16.05 -26.11 -7.81
C GLN A 133 17.42 -25.95 -8.48
N GLN A 134 17.48 -25.56 -9.76
CA GLN A 134 18.74 -25.31 -10.46
C GLN A 134 19.50 -24.08 -9.93
N ILE A 135 18.85 -23.14 -9.23
CA ILE A 135 19.51 -21.93 -8.71
C ILE A 135 20.39 -22.25 -7.49
N ALA A 136 19.84 -22.98 -6.51
CA ALA A 136 20.50 -23.20 -5.21
C ALA A 136 20.23 -24.59 -4.60
N GLY A 137 19.62 -25.52 -5.34
CA GLY A 137 19.32 -26.87 -4.88
C GLY A 137 18.10 -27.01 -3.95
N PHE A 138 17.42 -25.91 -3.62
CA PHE A 138 16.25 -25.95 -2.73
C PHE A 138 15.03 -26.55 -3.44
N PRO A 139 14.49 -27.70 -2.98
CA PRO A 139 13.41 -28.40 -3.67
C PRO A 139 12.03 -27.77 -3.41
N GLY A 140 11.09 -28.00 -4.33
CA GLY A 140 9.67 -27.69 -4.13
C GLY A 140 9.28 -26.21 -4.20
N VAL A 141 10.16 -25.32 -4.68
CA VAL A 141 9.86 -23.89 -4.81
C VAL A 141 9.08 -23.61 -6.09
N ILE A 142 7.91 -22.98 -5.96
CA ILE A 142 7.07 -22.60 -7.11
C ILE A 142 7.16 -21.10 -7.44
N GLY A 143 7.77 -20.31 -6.56
CA GLY A 143 7.89 -18.85 -6.65
C GLY A 143 8.65 -18.30 -5.45
N ALA A 144 9.15 -17.07 -5.58
CA ALA A 144 9.81 -16.35 -4.49
C ALA A 144 9.25 -14.92 -4.42
N ILE A 145 9.06 -14.42 -3.20
CA ILE A 145 8.64 -13.04 -2.93
C ILE A 145 9.70 -12.43 -2.02
N ASP A 146 10.34 -11.35 -2.47
CA ASP A 146 11.33 -10.64 -1.67
C ASP A 146 10.68 -10.02 -0.42
N GLY A 147 11.41 -9.99 0.69
CA GLY A 147 10.98 -9.34 1.94
C GLY A 147 9.97 -10.11 2.79
N THR A 148 9.65 -11.37 2.49
CA THR A 148 8.78 -12.19 3.36
C THR A 148 9.60 -12.90 4.44
N HIS A 149 9.37 -12.53 5.70
CA HIS A 149 9.88 -13.27 6.85
C HIS A 149 9.09 -14.56 7.06
N VAL A 150 9.64 -15.68 6.60
CA VAL A 150 9.09 -17.00 6.91
C VAL A 150 9.63 -17.43 8.27
N ARG A 151 8.74 -17.57 9.25
CA ARG A 151 9.12 -18.12 10.55
C ARG A 151 9.45 -19.60 10.35
N ILE A 152 10.70 -19.96 10.64
CA ILE A 152 11.16 -21.34 10.70
C ILE A 152 11.61 -21.68 12.13
N SER A 153 11.65 -22.96 12.45
CA SER A 153 12.43 -23.42 13.61
C SER A 153 13.91 -23.21 13.29
N ALA A 154 14.65 -22.55 14.18
CA ALA A 154 16.07 -22.30 13.97
C ALA A 154 16.82 -23.63 13.81
N PRO A 155 17.56 -23.84 12.72
CA PRO A 155 18.40 -25.03 12.57
C PRO A 155 19.61 -24.96 13.50
N ASN A 156 20.08 -26.11 13.97
CA ASN A 156 21.26 -26.20 14.84
C ASN A 156 22.58 -26.01 14.07
N GLU A 157 22.58 -26.29 12.76
CA GLU A 157 23.71 -26.06 11.87
C GLU A 157 23.51 -24.76 11.09
N PHE A 158 24.56 -23.94 10.99
CA PHE A 158 24.58 -22.67 10.24
C PHE A 158 23.49 -21.67 10.66
N GLU A 159 23.10 -21.63 11.94
CA GLU A 159 22.04 -20.76 12.48
C GLU A 159 22.12 -19.31 11.95
N GLY A 160 23.34 -18.73 11.91
CA GLY A 160 23.59 -17.37 11.46
C GLY A 160 23.30 -17.06 9.98
N GLU A 161 23.06 -18.08 9.16
CA GLU A 161 22.60 -17.95 7.76
C GLU A 161 21.08 -17.78 7.66
N TYR A 162 20.35 -18.20 8.68
CA TYR A 162 18.89 -18.18 8.72
C TYR A 162 18.32 -17.02 9.56
N VAL A 163 19.20 -16.17 10.09
CA VAL A 163 18.83 -14.96 10.83
C VAL A 163 18.80 -13.77 9.88
N ASN A 164 17.68 -13.05 9.84
CA ASN A 164 17.64 -11.76 9.18
C ASN A 164 18.43 -10.73 9.97
N ARG A 165 19.52 -10.26 9.36
CA ARG A 165 20.42 -9.25 9.93
C ARG A 165 19.92 -7.82 9.72
N LYS A 166 18.87 -7.63 8.91
CA LYS A 166 18.39 -6.31 8.48
C LYS A 166 17.21 -5.74 9.27
N GLY A 167 16.63 -6.49 10.22
CA GLY A 167 15.61 -6.01 11.15
C GLY A 167 14.33 -5.55 10.47
#